data_AF-G3NM53-F1
#
_entry.id   AF-G3NM53-F1
#
_cell.length_a   1.000
_cell.length_b   1.000
_cell.length_c   1.000
_cell.angle_alpha   90.00
_cell.angle_beta   90.00
_cell.angle_gamma   90.00
#
_symmetry.space_group_name_H-M   'P 1'
#
loop_
_entity.id
_entity.type
_entity.pdbx_description
1 polymer ?
#
loop_
_entity_poly.entity_id
_entity_poly.type
_entity_poly.pdbx_seq_one_letter_code
_entity_poly.pdbx_strand_id
1 'polypeptide(L)'
;CSAGCPERDLENREEEANIVLTGTVDEIINLDPVHNTYSCKVRVWRYLKGKSNVNQEILLDGGNKLMIGGFGNPGICDNQVATGDTRIFFLNPALEAMGPEHKNELMLNSSLMRITLRNLEDVEHCVEGKQWNSA
;
A
#
# COMPACT_ATOMS: atom_id res chain seq x y z
N CYS A 1 15.38 19.68 -15.43
CA CYS A 1 15.87 19.36 -14.07
C CYS A 1 15.16 18.11 -13.59
N SER A 2 15.78 16.95 -13.77
CA SER A 2 15.30 15.72 -13.13
C SER A 2 15.80 15.75 -11.70
N ALA A 3 15.05 16.43 -10.82
CA ALA A 3 15.18 16.14 -9.39
C ALA A 3 14.68 14.71 -9.25
N GLY A 4 15.60 13.74 -9.38
CA GLY A 4 15.29 12.32 -9.25
C GLY A 4 14.70 12.14 -7.88
N CYS A 5 13.41 11.82 -7.81
CA CYS A 5 12.81 11.48 -6.55
C CYS A 5 13.58 10.26 -6.02
N PRO A 6 14.20 10.33 -4.82
CA PRO A 6 15.06 9.28 -4.31
C PRO A 6 14.18 8.12 -3.83
N GLU A 7 13.70 7.31 -4.78
CA GLU A 7 12.97 6.09 -4.50
C GLU A 7 13.92 5.06 -3.91
N ARG A 8 13.49 4.40 -2.82
CA ARG A 8 14.24 3.31 -2.20
C ARG A 8 14.20 2.06 -3.08
N ASP A 9 15.22 1.22 -2.95
CA ASP A 9 15.24 -0.08 -3.61
C ASP A 9 14.08 -0.96 -3.16
N LEU A 10 13.68 -1.90 -4.03
CA LEU A 10 12.53 -2.77 -3.80
C LEU A 10 12.65 -3.57 -2.49
N GLU A 11 13.85 -4.06 -2.19
CA GLU A 11 14.13 -4.85 -0.98
C GLU A 11 13.90 -4.05 0.30
N ASN A 12 14.29 -2.77 0.33
CA ASN A 12 14.08 -1.87 1.46
C ASN A 12 12.60 -1.52 1.61
N ARG A 13 11.91 -1.24 0.49
CA ARG A 13 10.47 -0.92 0.47
C ARG A 13 9.62 -2.09 0.93
N GLU A 14 9.98 -3.28 0.50
CA GLU A 14 9.34 -4.52 0.95
C GLU A 14 9.60 -4.73 2.44
N GLU A 15 10.82 -4.44 2.94
CA GLU A 15 11.15 -4.62 4.37
C GLU A 15 10.30 -3.74 5.29
N GLU A 16 10.20 -2.46 4.93
CA GLU A 16 9.50 -1.45 5.72
C GLU A 16 7.98 -1.59 5.63
N ALA A 17 7.47 -2.25 4.58
CA ALA A 17 6.06 -2.55 4.41
C ALA A 17 5.70 -3.88 5.08
N ASN A 18 4.85 -3.81 6.10
CA ASN A 18 4.31 -5.01 6.76
C ASN A 18 3.30 -5.75 5.88
N ILE A 19 2.64 -5.05 4.96
CA ILE A 19 1.60 -5.59 4.09
C ILE A 19 1.91 -5.20 2.64
N VAL A 20 1.85 -6.18 1.73
CA VAL A 20 1.98 -5.94 0.29
C VAL A 20 0.84 -6.65 -0.42
N LEU A 21 0.11 -5.93 -1.27
CA LEU A 21 -1.04 -6.48 -1.97
C LEU A 21 -1.24 -5.86 -3.35
N THR A 22 -2.01 -6.57 -4.16
CA THR A 22 -2.49 -6.10 -5.45
C THR A 22 -3.97 -5.75 -5.35
N GLY A 23 -4.37 -4.67 -6.00
CA GLY A 23 -5.77 -4.26 -5.98
C GLY A 23 -6.10 -3.20 -7.03
N THR A 24 -7.39 -2.96 -7.16
CA THR A 24 -7.95 -1.92 -8.03
C THR A 24 -8.66 -0.87 -7.19
N VAL A 25 -8.42 0.40 -7.48
CA VAL A 25 -9.11 1.51 -6.83
C VAL A 25 -10.58 1.52 -7.27
N ASP A 26 -11.47 1.29 -6.32
CA ASP A 26 -12.92 1.28 -6.50
C ASP A 26 -13.41 2.74 -6.49
N GLU A 27 -13.09 3.49 -5.44
CA GLU A 27 -13.58 4.86 -5.20
C GLU A 27 -12.56 5.69 -4.40
N ILE A 28 -12.51 7.00 -4.63
CA ILE A 28 -11.75 7.97 -3.82
C ILE A 28 -12.72 8.51 -2.77
N ILE A 29 -12.37 8.42 -1.48
CA ILE A 29 -13.32 8.63 -0.38
C ILE A 29 -13.08 9.97 0.32
N ASN A 30 -11.93 10.12 0.99
CA ASN A 30 -11.69 11.23 1.92
C ASN A 30 -10.40 11.96 1.59
N LEU A 31 -10.39 13.27 1.80
CA LEU A 31 -9.20 14.09 1.84
C LEU A 31 -8.87 14.36 3.31
N ASP A 32 -7.67 14.02 3.74
CA ASP A 32 -7.12 14.43 5.03
C ASP A 32 -6.49 15.83 4.86
N PRO A 33 -7.11 16.89 5.42
CA PRO A 33 -6.62 18.25 5.30
C PRO A 33 -5.36 18.51 6.12
N VAL A 34 -5.04 17.68 7.13
CA VAL A 34 -3.88 17.86 8.01
C VAL A 34 -2.61 17.47 7.29
N HIS A 35 -2.60 16.32 6.63
CA HIS A 35 -1.44 15.81 5.89
C HIS A 35 -1.50 16.10 4.39
N ASN A 36 -2.58 16.73 3.91
CA ASN A 36 -2.85 16.97 2.49
C ASN A 36 -2.76 15.66 1.67
N THR A 37 -3.30 14.58 2.24
CA THR A 37 -3.38 13.27 1.61
C THR A 37 -4.83 12.88 1.36
N TYR A 38 -5.06 11.81 0.61
CA TYR A 38 -6.40 11.27 0.44
C TYR A 38 -6.41 9.75 0.64
N SER A 39 -7.61 9.24 0.95
CA SER A 39 -7.89 7.83 1.14
C SER A 39 -8.78 7.30 0.01
N CYS A 40 -8.49 6.08 -0.43
CA CYS A 40 -9.21 5.38 -1.46
C CYS A 40 -9.72 4.04 -0.94
N LYS A 41 -10.89 3.65 -1.43
CA LYS A 41 -11.43 2.31 -1.30
C LYS A 41 -10.84 1.42 -2.39
N VAL A 42 -10.18 0.35 -1.99
CA VAL A 42 -9.46 -0.54 -2.91
C VAL A 42 -10.01 -1.95 -2.79
N ARG A 43 -10.33 -2.55 -3.94
CA ARG A 43 -10.70 -3.95 -4.07
C ARG A 43 -9.44 -4.80 -4.20
N VAL A 44 -9.25 -5.72 -3.26
CA VAL A 44 -8.07 -6.59 -3.22
C VAL A 44 -8.22 -7.75 -4.18
N TRP A 45 -7.13 -8.05 -4.88
CA TRP A 45 -7.02 -9.22 -5.75
C TRP A 45 -6.24 -10.33 -5.04
N ARG A 46 -4.99 -10.04 -4.67
CA ARG A 46 -4.10 -10.98 -3.99
C ARG A 46 -3.17 -10.27 -3.01
N TYR A 47 -2.98 -10.87 -1.84
CA TYR A 47 -1.94 -10.49 -0.89
C TYR A 47 -0.64 -11.17 -1.26
N LEU A 48 0.43 -10.40 -1.38
CA LEU A 48 1.80 -10.89 -1.61
C LEU A 48 2.54 -11.05 -0.28
N LYS A 49 2.25 -10.17 0.71
CA LYS A 49 2.82 -10.21 2.06
C LYS A 49 1.78 -9.78 3.10
N GLY A 50 1.89 -10.33 4.31
CA GLY A 50 1.22 -9.77 5.49
C GLY A 50 -0.28 -9.98 5.55
N LYS A 51 -0.84 -10.98 4.85
CA LYS A 51 -2.28 -11.28 4.89
C LYS A 51 -2.81 -11.50 6.32
N SER A 52 -2.00 -12.12 7.19
CA SER A 52 -2.32 -12.33 8.62
C SER A 52 -2.37 -11.05 9.44
N ASN A 53 -1.71 -9.99 8.97
CA ASN A 53 -1.62 -8.71 9.67
C ASN A 53 -2.80 -7.79 9.32
N VAL A 54 -3.67 -8.21 8.40
CA VAL A 54 -4.91 -7.51 8.07
C VAL A 54 -5.99 -7.98 9.03
N ASN A 55 -6.34 -7.12 9.99
CA ASN A 55 -7.40 -7.38 10.95
C ASN A 55 -8.78 -7.45 10.24
N GLN A 56 -9.69 -8.28 10.75
CA GLN A 56 -11.06 -8.36 10.19
C GLN A 56 -11.81 -7.03 10.25
N GLU A 57 -11.46 -6.16 11.20
CA GLU A 57 -12.03 -4.82 11.34
C GLU A 57 -11.60 -3.84 10.22
N ILE A 58 -10.55 -4.17 9.46
CA ILE A 58 -10.03 -3.39 8.31
C ILE A 58 -10.76 -3.78 7.02
N LEU A 59 -11.43 -4.93 7.01
CA LEU A 59 -12.11 -5.46 5.83
C LEU A 59 -13.51 -4.87 5.68
N LEU A 60 -13.76 -4.22 4.55
CA LEU A 60 -15.04 -3.64 4.15
C LEU A 60 -15.78 -4.52 3.11
N ASP A 61 -17.08 -4.24 2.92
CA ASP A 61 -17.94 -4.80 1.85
C ASP A 61 -17.75 -6.31 1.59
N GLY A 62 -17.96 -7.15 2.60
CA GLY A 62 -17.93 -8.60 2.39
C GLY A 62 -16.52 -9.21 2.30
N GLY A 63 -15.49 -8.50 2.76
CA GLY A 63 -14.19 -9.10 3.09
C GLY A 63 -13.08 -8.92 2.05
N ASN A 64 -13.34 -8.24 0.94
CA ASN A 64 -12.37 -8.06 -0.15
C ASN A 64 -12.09 -6.60 -0.53
N LYS A 65 -12.60 -5.64 0.24
CA LYS A 65 -12.29 -4.21 0.07
C LYS A 65 -11.63 -3.65 1.31
N LEU A 66 -10.76 -2.67 1.14
CA LEU A 66 -10.00 -1.99 2.20
C LEU A 66 -10.07 -0.48 1.99
N MET A 67 -9.86 0.28 3.06
CA MET A 67 -9.47 1.68 2.94
C MET A 67 -7.94 1.80 2.96
N ILE A 68 -7.40 2.46 1.95
CA ILE A 68 -5.97 2.79 1.87
C ILE A 68 -5.84 4.32 1.90
N GLY A 69 -5.06 4.84 2.85
CA GLY A 69 -4.75 6.26 3.01
C GLY A 69 -3.32 6.62 2.59
N GLY A 70 -3.00 7.91 2.64
CA GLY A 70 -1.65 8.43 2.39
C GLY A 70 -1.35 8.72 0.91
N PHE A 71 -2.34 8.66 0.02
CA PHE A 71 -2.14 9.07 -1.37
C PHE A 71 -1.89 10.58 -1.46
N GLY A 72 -1.02 10.99 -2.37
CA GLY A 72 -0.58 12.39 -2.51
C GLY A 72 0.53 12.83 -1.53
N ASN A 73 1.03 11.94 -0.67
CA ASN A 73 2.12 12.24 0.25
C ASN A 73 3.40 12.68 -0.50
N PRO A 74 3.91 13.91 -0.30
CA PRO A 74 5.07 14.43 -1.03
C PRO A 74 6.38 13.67 -0.76
N GLY A 75 6.44 12.85 0.29
CA GLY A 75 7.57 11.95 0.58
C GLY A 75 7.61 10.69 -0.30
N ILE A 76 6.58 10.43 -1.09
CA ILE A 76 6.45 9.27 -1.98
C ILE A 76 6.46 9.73 -3.43
N CYS A 77 7.24 9.08 -4.29
CA CYS A 77 7.45 9.50 -5.67
C CYS A 77 6.23 9.24 -6.58
N ASP A 78 5.76 7.99 -6.64
CA ASP A 78 4.52 7.61 -7.32
C ASP A 78 3.43 7.37 -6.27
N ASN A 79 2.63 8.40 -6.03
CA ASN A 79 1.69 8.47 -4.91
C ASN A 79 0.25 8.78 -5.34
N GLN A 80 -0.02 8.84 -6.65
CA GLN A 80 -1.33 9.21 -7.18
C GLN A 80 -2.02 8.03 -7.85
N VAL A 81 -3.34 7.99 -7.68
CA VAL A 81 -4.21 7.01 -8.32
C VAL A 81 -5.49 7.67 -8.81
N ALA A 82 -6.09 7.07 -9.84
CA ALA A 82 -7.45 7.36 -10.26
C ALA A 82 -8.37 6.14 -10.02
N THR A 83 -9.68 6.37 -10.00
CA THR A 83 -10.66 5.27 -10.02
C THR A 83 -10.40 4.33 -11.20
N GLY A 84 -10.36 3.02 -10.93
CA GLY A 84 -10.05 1.98 -11.91
C GLY A 84 -8.55 1.66 -12.04
N ASP A 85 -7.65 2.44 -11.44
CA ASP A 85 -6.23 2.10 -11.45
C ASP A 85 -5.99 0.80 -10.69
N THR A 86 -5.14 -0.06 -11.27
CA THR A 86 -4.68 -1.29 -10.64
C THR A 86 -3.18 -1.18 -10.38
N ARG A 87 -2.76 -1.43 -9.13
CA ARG A 87 -1.38 -1.24 -8.65
C ARG A 87 -1.01 -2.31 -7.62
N ILE A 88 0.29 -2.44 -7.37
CA ILE A 88 0.85 -3.11 -6.19
C ILE A 88 1.06 -2.02 -5.12
N PHE A 89 0.54 -2.28 -3.92
CA PHE A 89 0.56 -1.36 -2.80
C PHE A 89 1.47 -1.89 -1.69
N PHE A 90 2.35 -1.02 -1.19
CA PHE A 90 3.22 -1.25 -0.05
C PHE A 90 2.67 -0.47 1.15
N LEU A 91 2.22 -1.19 2.17
CA LEU A 91 1.31 -0.66 3.17
C LEU A 91 1.75 -0.99 4.59
N ASN A 92 1.33 -0.13 5.51
CA ASN A 92 1.39 -0.37 6.95
C ASN A 92 0.04 -0.03 7.61
N PRO A 93 -0.34 -0.68 8.71
CA PRO A 93 -1.47 -0.23 9.51
C PRO A 93 -1.29 1.24 9.92
N ALA A 94 -2.37 2.02 9.89
CA ALA A 94 -2.34 3.37 10.41
C ALA A 94 -1.89 3.37 11.89
N LEU A 95 -1.00 4.29 12.23
CA LEU A 95 -0.56 4.48 13.62
C LEU A 95 -1.69 5.07 14.45
N GLU A 96 -1.87 4.61 15.70
CA GLU A 96 -2.91 5.14 16.60
C GLU A 96 -2.81 6.66 16.81
N ALA A 97 -1.60 7.21 16.69
CA ALA A 97 -1.33 8.65 16.79
C ALA A 97 -1.94 9.50 15.66
N MET A 98 -2.32 8.90 14.52
CA MET A 98 -3.00 9.61 13.42
C MET A 98 -4.47 9.93 13.74
N GLY A 99 -4.97 9.46 14.88
CA GLY A 99 -6.32 9.75 15.34
C GLY A 99 -7.38 8.80 14.77
N PRO A 100 -8.64 9.00 15.17
CA PRO A 100 -9.72 8.06 14.88
C PRO A 100 -10.15 8.06 13.41
N GLU A 101 -9.84 9.11 12.64
CA GLU A 101 -10.23 9.22 11.23
C GLU A 101 -9.53 8.17 10.35
N HIS A 102 -8.31 7.77 10.74
CA HIS A 102 -7.55 6.71 10.07
C HIS A 102 -7.67 5.34 10.77
N LYS A 103 -8.59 5.23 11.74
CA LYS A 103 -8.81 3.96 12.44
C LYS A 103 -9.30 2.92 11.43
N ASN A 104 -8.60 1.79 11.37
CA ASN A 104 -8.84 0.69 10.42
C ASN A 104 -8.48 1.01 8.96
N GLU A 105 -7.61 2.00 8.72
CA GLU A 105 -7.00 2.24 7.41
C GLU A 105 -5.60 1.63 7.30
N LEU A 106 -5.20 1.30 6.07
CA LEU A 106 -3.80 1.00 5.74
C LEU A 106 -3.17 2.22 5.06
N MET A 107 -1.98 2.63 5.49
CA MET A 107 -1.29 3.79 4.95
C MET A 107 -0.24 3.38 3.94
N LEU A 108 -0.13 4.14 2.85
CA LEU A 108 0.98 4.02 1.90
C LEU A 108 2.32 4.25 2.59
N ASN A 109 3.23 3.29 2.40
CA ASN A 109 4.58 3.34 2.93
C ASN A 109 5.60 3.77 1.87
N SER A 110 5.47 3.32 0.64
CA SER A 110 6.35 3.67 -0.48
C SER A 110 5.59 3.79 -1.80
N SER A 111 6.30 4.08 -2.89
CA SER A 111 5.66 4.34 -4.17
C SER A 111 4.81 3.18 -4.66
N LEU A 112 3.80 3.53 -5.46
CA LEU A 112 2.97 2.57 -6.15
C LEU A 112 3.81 1.85 -7.21
N MET A 113 3.50 0.57 -7.43
CA MET A 113 4.14 -0.19 -8.49
C MET A 113 3.10 -0.66 -9.50
N ARG A 114 3.46 -0.65 -10.78
CA ARG A 114 2.58 -1.16 -11.84
C ARG A 114 2.47 -2.67 -11.77
N ILE A 115 1.30 -3.19 -12.13
CA ILE A 115 1.10 -4.63 -12.31
C ILE A 115 1.75 -5.05 -13.63
N THR A 116 2.86 -5.78 -13.54
CA THR A 116 3.51 -6.49 -14.64
C THR A 116 4.02 -7.83 -14.11
N LEU A 117 4.20 -8.84 -14.98
CA LEU A 117 4.72 -10.14 -14.55
C LEU A 117 6.07 -9.99 -13.84
N ARG A 118 6.99 -9.22 -14.43
CA ARG A 118 8.30 -8.95 -13.83
C ARG A 118 8.19 -8.35 -12.42
N ASN A 119 7.38 -7.31 -12.25
CA ASN A 119 7.25 -6.68 -10.93
C ASN A 119 6.63 -7.61 -9.88
N LEU A 120 5.70 -8.48 -10.29
CA LEU A 120 5.11 -9.47 -9.40
C LEU A 120 6.14 -10.51 -8.98
N GLU A 121 6.90 -11.05 -9.93
CA GLU A 121 7.99 -12.00 -9.68
C GLU A 121 9.06 -11.39 -8.77
N ASP A 122 9.49 -10.15 -9.04
CA ASP A 122 10.51 -9.45 -8.24
C ASP A 122 10.03 -9.24 -6.80
N VAL A 123 8.77 -8.83 -6.60
CA VAL A 123 8.18 -8.64 -5.27
C VAL A 123 8.01 -9.97 -4.53
N GLU A 124 7.48 -10.99 -5.20
CA GLU A 124 7.32 -12.33 -4.60
C GLU A 124 8.69 -12.89 -4.19
N HIS A 125 9.71 -12.76 -5.04
CA HIS A 125 11.07 -13.22 -4.73
C HIS A 125 11.69 -12.45 -3.55
N CYS A 126 11.48 -11.13 -3.43
CA CYS A 126 11.94 -10.36 -2.27
C CYS A 126 11.28 -10.85 -0.96
N VAL A 127 9.97 -11.12 -1.01
CA VAL A 127 9.21 -11.62 0.14
C VAL A 127 9.65 -13.04 0.53
N GLU A 128 9.81 -13.93 -0.44
CA GLU A 128 10.20 -15.33 -0.22
C GLU A 128 11.67 -15.48 0.20
N GLY A 129 12.59 -14.71 -0.40
CA GLY A 129 14.02 -14.73 -0.08
C GLY A 129 14.31 -14.41 1.38
N LYS A 130 13.48 -13.56 2.03
CA LYS A 130 13.58 -13.28 3.47
C LYS A 130 13.02 -14.41 4.34
N GLN A 131 12.02 -15.12 3.86
CA GLN A 131 11.45 -16.27 4.56
C GLN A 131 12.48 -17.42 4.67
N TRP A 132 13.34 -17.59 3.66
CA TRP A 132 14.46 -18.55 3.70
C TRP A 132 15.58 -18.16 4.67
N ASN A 133 15.94 -16.87 4.76
CA ASN A 133 17.01 -16.41 5.66
C ASN A 133 16.63 -16.42 7.15
N SER A 134 15.38 -16.78 7.49
CA SER A 134 14.90 -16.91 8.88
C SER A 134 14.76 -18.37 9.35
N ALA A 135 15.29 -19.35 8.59
CA ALA A 135 15.28 -20.77 8.92
C ALA A 135 16.61 -21.27 9.50
#